data_AF-A0A5C6BTS0-F1
#
_entry.id   AF-A0A5C6BTS0-F1
#
_cell.length_a   1.000
_cell.length_b   1.000
_cell.length_c   1.000
_cell.angle_alpha   90.00
_cell.angle_beta   90.00
_cell.angle_gamma   90.00
#
_symmetry.space_group_name_H-M   'P 1'
#
loop_
_entity.id
_entity.type
_entity.pdbx_description
1 polymer ?
#
loop_
_entity_poly.entity_id
_entity_poly.type
_entity_poly.pdbx_seq_one_letter_code
_entity_poly.pdbx_strand_id
1 'polypeptide(L)'
;MTEYRFRVVVSHQVNSEKEILDLADRLAAAGCDDGNLGGHDEGVEVVFDREAASRDEAMRSAVEQIEQCGLVVKRIELDREAIAA
;
A
#
# COMPACT_ATOMS: atom_id res chain seq x y z
N MET A 1 -2.89 3.53 -19.42
CA MET A 1 -3.37 3.43 -18.03
C MET A 1 -3.00 4.73 -17.33
N THR A 2 -3.68 5.08 -16.25
CA THR A 2 -3.39 6.29 -15.47
C THR A 2 -2.68 5.86 -14.20
N GLU A 3 -1.64 6.59 -13.82
CA GLU A 3 -0.97 6.40 -12.54
C GLU A 3 -1.80 7.04 -11.42
N TYR A 4 -2.09 6.26 -10.39
CA TYR A 4 -2.83 6.68 -9.21
C TYR A 4 -1.93 6.55 -7.99
N ARG A 5 -1.64 7.69 -7.39
CA ARG A 5 -0.92 7.75 -6.13
C ARG A 5 -1.86 7.73 -4.94
N PHE A 6 -1.65 6.81 -4.01
CA PHE A 6 -2.41 6.72 -2.77
C PHE A 6 -1.62 6.00 -1.68
N ARG A 7 -1.95 6.28 -0.42
CA ARG A 7 -1.35 5.64 0.74
C ARG A 7 -2.32 4.63 1.33
N VAL A 8 -1.84 3.44 1.66
CA VAL A 8 -2.59 2.43 2.41
C VAL A 8 -1.98 2.28 3.78
N VAL A 9 -2.76 2.54 4.82
CA VAL A 9 -2.34 2.34 6.22
C VAL A 9 -2.70 0.92 6.61
N VAL A 10 -1.71 0.15 7.06
CA VAL A 10 -1.82 -1.24 7.48
C VAL A 10 -1.65 -1.33 8.99
N SER A 11 -2.56 -2.03 9.65
CA SER A 11 -2.51 -2.25 11.10
C SER A 11 -1.53 -3.36 11.46
N HIS A 12 -0.26 -3.19 11.09
CA HIS A 12 0.82 -4.13 11.38
C HIS A 12 1.95 -3.39 12.10
N GLN A 13 2.43 -3.94 13.21
CA GLN A 13 3.57 -3.38 13.92
C GLN A 13 4.84 -4.12 13.53
N VAL A 14 5.86 -3.36 13.20
CA VAL A 14 7.21 -3.83 12.91
C VAL A 14 8.13 -3.28 13.99
N ASN A 15 8.88 -4.16 14.63
CA ASN A 15 9.73 -3.84 15.78
C ASN A 15 11.22 -3.85 15.41
N SER A 16 11.55 -4.25 14.18
CA SER A 16 12.92 -4.26 13.68
C SER A 16 12.99 -3.97 12.17
N GLU A 17 14.14 -3.47 11.74
CA GLU A 17 14.44 -3.25 10.32
C GLU A 17 14.33 -4.54 9.49
N LYS A 18 14.69 -5.70 10.07
CA LYS A 18 14.53 -6.99 9.42
C LYS A 18 13.07 -7.31 9.10
N GLU A 19 12.16 -7.07 10.04
CA GLU A 19 10.73 -7.33 9.80
C GLU A 19 10.15 -6.39 8.73
N ILE A 20 10.66 -5.16 8.60
CA ILE A 20 10.31 -4.25 7.51
C ILE A 20 10.77 -4.81 6.16
N LEU A 21 11.99 -5.32 6.08
CA LEU A 21 12.53 -5.93 4.85
C LEU A 21 11.76 -7.21 4.47
N ASP A 22 11.49 -8.09 5.45
CA ASP A 22 10.70 -9.31 5.23
C ASP A 22 9.27 -8.97 4.77
N LEU A 23 8.69 -7.87 5.27
CA LEU A 23 7.39 -7.36 4.84
C LEU A 23 7.44 -6.81 3.40
N ALA A 24 8.51 -6.09 3.04
CA ALA A 24 8.73 -5.60 1.68
C ALA A 24 8.79 -6.73 0.67
N ASP A 25 9.56 -7.78 0.97
CA ASP A 25 9.69 -8.96 0.12
C ASP A 25 8.35 -9.68 -0.06
N ARG A 26 7.54 -9.78 1.01
CA ARG A 26 6.20 -10.38 0.94
C ARG A 26 5.24 -9.58 0.07
N LEU A 27 5.25 -8.25 0.19
CA LEU A 27 4.42 -7.38 -0.62
C LEU A 27 4.83 -7.43 -2.10
N ALA A 28 6.13 -7.38 -2.38
CA ALA A 28 6.64 -7.52 -3.75
C ALA A 28 6.24 -8.87 -4.35
N ALA A 29 6.34 -9.96 -3.59
CA ALA A 29 5.92 -11.30 -4.03
C ALA A 29 4.41 -11.42 -4.29
N ALA A 30 3.58 -10.59 -3.65
CA ALA A 30 2.14 -10.49 -3.91
C ALA A 30 1.78 -9.57 -5.08
N GLY A 31 2.78 -8.96 -5.74
CA GLY A 31 2.59 -8.04 -6.86
C GLY A 31 2.36 -6.58 -6.44
N CYS A 32 2.76 -6.21 -5.23
CA CYS A 32 2.90 -4.82 -4.80
C CYS A 32 4.35 -4.34 -5.01
N ASP A 33 4.85 -4.39 -6.24
CA ASP A 33 6.19 -3.91 -6.60
C ASP A 33 6.25 -2.39 -6.86
N ASP A 34 5.09 -1.77 -6.93
CA ASP A 34 4.83 -0.34 -7.11
C ASP A 34 4.54 0.40 -5.77
N GLY A 35 4.78 -0.28 -4.64
CA GLY A 35 4.53 0.23 -3.30
C GLY A 35 5.82 0.49 -2.52
N ASN A 36 5.93 1.67 -1.92
CA ASN A 36 7.01 2.00 -0.99
C ASN A 36 6.55 1.90 0.47
N LEU A 37 7.28 1.15 1.28
CA LEU A 37 6.98 0.95 2.70
C LEU A 37 7.53 2.09 3.56
N GLY A 38 6.69 2.59 4.47
CA GLY A 38 7.04 3.59 5.46
C GLY A 38 6.53 3.22 6.85
N GLY A 39 7.15 3.77 7.89
CA GLY A 39 6.60 3.71 9.24
C GLY A 39 5.44 4.69 9.39
N HIS A 40 4.38 4.28 10.10
CA HIS A 40 3.23 5.12 10.40
C HIS A 40 2.87 5.01 11.89
N ASP A 41 2.31 6.06 12.49
CA ASP A 41 1.98 6.07 13.93
C ASP A 41 1.03 4.92 14.33
N GLU A 42 0.23 4.44 13.39
CA GLU A 42 -0.73 3.35 13.57
C GLU A 42 -0.24 1.98 13.06
N GLY A 43 1.04 1.84 12.69
CA GLY A 43 1.63 0.62 12.18
C GLY A 43 2.60 0.89 11.02
N VAL A 44 2.18 0.48 9.82
CA VAL A 44 2.96 0.63 8.59
C VAL A 44 2.09 1.31 7.55
N GLU A 45 2.71 2.13 6.70
CA GLU A 45 2.09 2.64 5.50
C GLU A 45 2.76 2.08 4.25
N VAL A 46 1.96 1.91 3.20
CA VAL A 46 2.45 1.61 1.85
C VAL A 46 1.98 2.73 0.94
N VAL A 47 2.90 3.46 0.35
CA VAL A 47 2.62 4.49 -0.65
C VAL A 47 2.72 3.84 -2.01
N PHE A 48 1.60 3.75 -2.72
CA PHE A 48 1.52 3.20 -4.07
C PHE A 48 1.58 4.31 -5.10
N ASP A 49 2.31 4.06 -6.19
CA ASP A 49 2.24 4.80 -7.45
C ASP A 49 1.77 3.81 -8.54
N ARG A 50 0.47 3.50 -8.56
CA ARG A 50 -0.10 2.35 -9.28
C ARG A 50 -0.73 2.72 -10.62
N GLU A 51 -0.35 2.02 -11.69
CA GLU A 51 -1.03 2.13 -12.99
C GLU A 51 -2.29 1.25 -13.05
N ALA A 52 -3.44 1.84 -13.39
CA ALA A 52 -4.68 1.10 -13.59
C ALA A 52 -5.61 1.77 -14.62
N ALA A 53 -6.72 1.11 -15.00
CA ALA A 53 -7.73 1.74 -15.84
C ALA A 53 -8.62 2.71 -15.04
N SER A 54 -8.72 2.54 -13.72
CA SER A 54 -9.46 3.43 -12.82
C SER A 54 -8.84 3.49 -11.42
N ARG A 55 -9.09 4.58 -10.68
CA ARG A 55 -8.64 4.72 -9.29
C ARG A 55 -9.19 3.61 -8.39
N ASP A 56 -10.46 3.23 -8.58
CA ASP A 56 -11.09 2.18 -7.78
C ASP A 56 -10.45 0.81 -8.04
N GLU A 57 -10.04 0.53 -9.27
CA GLU A 57 -9.28 -0.68 -9.61
C GLU A 57 -7.88 -0.66 -8.99
N ALA A 58 -7.18 0.48 -9.02
CA ALA A 58 -5.88 0.64 -8.38
C ALA A 58 -5.98 0.39 -6.86
N MET A 59 -6.94 1.02 -6.19
CA MET A 59 -7.16 0.85 -4.75
C MET A 59 -7.59 -0.59 -4.40
N ARG A 60 -8.53 -1.18 -5.16
CA ARG A 60 -9.02 -2.54 -4.88
C ARG A 60 -7.93 -3.58 -5.05
N SER A 61 -7.16 -3.50 -6.13
CA SER A 61 -6.04 -4.42 -6.36
C SER A 61 -4.98 -4.31 -5.26
N ALA A 62 -4.69 -3.09 -4.77
CA ALA A 62 -3.72 -2.90 -3.70
C ALA A 62 -4.19 -3.52 -2.39
N VAL A 63 -5.47 -3.36 -2.05
CA VAL A 63 -6.07 -3.99 -0.86
C VAL A 63 -6.02 -5.51 -0.98
N GLU A 64 -6.47 -6.07 -2.10
CA GLU A 64 -6.49 -7.52 -2.32
C GLU A 64 -5.09 -8.14 -2.17
N GLN A 65 -4.06 -7.51 -2.72
CA GLN A 65 -2.68 -7.99 -2.61
C GLN A 65 -2.13 -7.88 -1.18
N ILE A 66 -2.40 -6.78 -0.48
CA ILE A 66 -2.02 -6.63 0.93
C ILE A 66 -2.70 -7.69 1.80
N GLU A 67 -4.00 -7.93 1.58
CA GLU A 67 -4.76 -8.94 2.32
C GLU A 67 -4.30 -10.38 2.00
N GLN A 68 -3.85 -10.65 0.78
CA GLN A 68 -3.23 -11.94 0.41
C GLN A 68 -1.93 -12.19 1.18
N CYS A 69 -1.21 -11.14 1.56
CA CYS A 69 -0.09 -11.27 2.48
C CYS A 69 -0.53 -11.57 3.92
N GLY A 70 -1.82 -11.66 4.25
CA GLY A 70 -2.30 -11.84 5.62
C GLY A 70 -2.18 -10.58 6.47
N LEU A 71 -2.13 -9.42 5.84
CA LEU A 71 -2.10 -8.11 6.48
C LEU A 71 -3.52 -7.52 6.50
N VAL A 72 -3.78 -6.60 7.42
CA VAL A 72 -5.08 -5.96 7.56
C VAL A 72 -4.97 -4.49 7.17
N VAL A 73 -5.64 -4.12 6.08
CA VAL A 73 -5.79 -2.73 5.66
C VAL A 73 -6.69 -1.99 6.64
N LYS A 74 -6.21 -0.87 7.16
CA LYS A 74 -6.92 -0.04 8.11
C LYS A 74 -7.71 1.06 7.41
N ARG A 75 -7.06 1.77 6.48
CA ARG A 75 -7.68 2.80 5.63
C ARG A 75 -6.80 3.11 4.43
N ILE A 76 -7.40 3.76 3.43
CA ILE A 76 -6.70 4.34 2.30
C ILE A 76 -6.78 5.85 2.43
N GLU A 77 -5.63 6.51 2.35
CA GLU A 77 -5.48 7.95 2.34
C GLU A 77 -5.14 8.41 0.93
N LEU A 78 -5.89 9.39 0.45
CA LEU A 78 -5.68 10.02 -0.85
C LEU A 78 -5.03 11.37 -0.61
N ASP A 79 -3.95 11.68 -1.34
CA ASP A 79 -3.40 13.02 -1.35
C ASP A 79 -4.44 14.00 -1.89
N ARG A 80 -4.55 15.17 -1.26
CA ARG A 80 -5.59 16.17 -1.55
C ARG A 80 -5.57 16.66 -3.00
N GLU A 81 -4.41 16.60 -3.65
CA GLU A 81 -4.24 16.93 -5.07
C GLU A 81 -4.88 15.89 -6.00
N ALA A 82 -5.04 14.63 -5.57
CA ALA A 82 -5.64 13.55 -6.34
C ALA A 82 -7.19 13.59 -6.40
N ILE A 83 -7.83 14.55 -5.72
CA ILE A 83 -9.29 14.75 -5.72
C ILE A 83 -9.70 15.86 -6.71
N ALA A 84 -8.74 16.66 -7.19
CA ALA A 84 -9.03 17.90 -7.92
C ALA A 84 -8.98 17.78 -9.46
N ALA A 85 -8.77 16.59 -10.02
CA ALA A 85 -8.68 16.36 -11.47
C ALA A 85 -9.91 15.61 -12.02
#